data_AF-A0A4V5ZNU5-F1
#
_entry.id   AF-A0A4V5ZNU5-F1
#
_cell.length_a   1.000
_cell.length_b   1.000
_cell.length_c   1.000
_cell.angle_alpha   90.00
_cell.angle_beta   90.00
_cell.angle_gamma   90.00
#
_symmetry.space_group_name_H-M   'P 1'
#
loop_
_entity.id
_entity.type
_entity.pdbx_description
1 polymer ?
#
loop_
_entity_poly.entity_id
_entity_poly.type
_entity_poly.pdbx_seq_one_letter_code
_entity_poly.pdbx_strand_id
1 'polypeptide(L)' 'MADFDIWQVLYPGTWVIFGIIGLPIYTAILGWFLGKPRDFGKALMALTYLVGFIVSMWTGLYILTLLIGIVFPPAM' A
#
# COMPACT_ATOMS: atom_id res chain seq x y z
N MET A 1 11.80 9.96 31.62
CA MET A 1 11.74 9.04 30.47
C MET A 1 11.01 9.79 29.38
N ALA A 2 11.53 9.86 28.16
CA ALA A 2 10.75 10.43 27.06
C ALA A 2 9.52 9.53 26.87
N ASP A 3 8.33 10.05 27.15
CA ASP A 3 7.09 9.34 26.91
C ASP A 3 6.96 9.14 25.39
N PHE A 4 7.29 7.94 24.93
CA PHE A 4 7.03 7.53 23.56
C PHE A 4 5.52 7.37 23.39
N ASP A 5 4.86 8.49 23.14
CA ASP A 5 3.45 8.49 22.76
C ASP A 5 3.35 8.05 21.29
N ILE A 6 3.13 6.75 21.09
CA ILE A 6 2.97 6.14 19.76
C ILE A 6 1.84 6.79 18.93
N TRP A 7 0.93 7.50 19.60
CA TRP A 7 -0.19 8.22 18.99
C TRP A 7 0.21 9.60 18.47
N GLN A 8 1.37 10.13 18.86
CA GLN A 8 1.96 11.35 18.30
C GLN A 8 2.90 11.06 17.12
N VAL A 9 3.42 9.83 17.01
CA VAL A 9 4.28 9.41 15.88
C VAL A 9 3.45 9.08 14.64
N LEU A 10 2.28 8.45 14.83
CA LEU A 10 1.36 8.11 13.75
C LEU A 10 -0.05 8.53 14.14
N TYR A 11 -0.69 9.30 13.26
CA TYR A 11 -2.08 9.72 13.46
C TYR A 11 -2.98 8.50 13.70
N PRO A 12 -4.00 8.61 14.56
CA PRO A 12 -4.92 7.51 14.86
C PRO A 12 -5.54 6.89 13.59
N GLY A 13 -5.87 7.71 12.59
CA GLY A 13 -6.39 7.23 11.30
C GLY A 13 -5.41 6.34 10.53
N THR A 14 -4.11 6.65 10.56
CA THR A 14 -3.07 5.83 9.94
C THR A 14 -2.98 4.47 10.62
N TRP A 15 -3.06 4.43 11.95
CA TRP A 15 -3.12 3.18 12.71
C TRP A 15 -4.34 2.33 12.36
N VAL A 16 -5.51 2.94 12.17
CA VAL A 16 -6.72 2.20 11.79
C VAL A 16 -6.58 1.61 10.38
N ILE A 17 -6.11 2.40 9.41
CA ILE A 17 -5.98 1.97 8.02
C ILE A 17 -4.94 0.85 7.89
N PHE A 18 -3.74 1.06 8.40
CA PHE A 18 -2.68 0.07 8.22
C PHE A 18 -2.75 -1.05 9.26
N GLY A 19 -3.09 -0.76 10.50
CA GLY A 19 -3.13 -1.76 11.58
C GLY A 19 -4.36 -2.67 11.55
N ILE A 20 -5.55 -2.11 11.33
CA ILE A 20 -6.80 -2.88 11.39
C ILE A 20 -7.27 -3.27 10.00
N ILE A 21 -7.43 -2.29 9.11
CA ILE A 21 -7.97 -2.52 7.76
C ILE A 21 -6.97 -3.28 6.88
N GLY A 22 -5.67 -3.00 7.04
CA GLY A 22 -4.60 -3.71 6.33
C GLY A 22 -4.35 -5.14 6.83
N LEU A 23 -4.80 -5.47 8.05
CA LEU A 23 -4.53 -6.75 8.70
C LEU A 23 -4.89 -7.98 7.83
N PRO A 24 -6.08 -8.05 7.20
CA PRO A 24 -6.45 -9.20 6.37
C PRO A 24 -5.56 -9.36 5.13
N ILE A 25 -5.04 -8.24 4.60
CA ILE A 25 -4.14 -8.27 3.44
C ILE A 25 -2.80 -8.85 3.87
N TYR A 26 -2.28 -8.43 5.03
CA TYR A 26 -1.03 -8.99 5.56
C TYR A 26 -1.16 -10.47 5.86
N THR A 27 -2.27 -10.90 6.46
CA THR A 27 -2.49 -12.33 6.74
C THR A 27 -2.64 -13.14 5.46
N ALA A 28 -3.29 -12.61 4.41
CA ALA A 28 -3.36 -13.27 3.10
C ALA A 28 -1.97 -13.43 2.46
N ILE A 29 -1.16 -12.37 2.46
CA ILE A 29 0.22 -12.41 1.93
C ILE A 29 1.04 -13.43 2.73
N LEU A 30 0.98 -13.38 4.07
CA LEU A 30 1.66 -14.37 4.92
C LEU A 30 1.16 -15.79 4.63
N GLY A 31 -0.14 -15.96 4.39
CA GLY A 31 -0.75 -17.24 4.01
C GLY A 31 -0.20 -17.82 2.71
N TRP A 32 0.13 -16.99 1.72
CA TRP A 32 0.76 -17.45 0.48
C TRP A 32 2.16 -18.05 0.70
N PHE A 33 2.90 -17.55 1.69
CA PHE A 33 4.28 -17.99 1.97
C PHE A 33 4.39 -19.04 3.10
N LEU A 34 3.42 -19.08 4.02
CA LEU A 34 3.44 -19.96 5.19
C LEU A 34 2.43 -21.11 5.09
N GLY A 35 1.40 -21.00 4.25
CA GLY A 35 0.36 -22.02 4.06
C GLY A 35 0.86 -23.28 3.35
N LYS A 36 0.29 -24.44 3.69
CA LYS A 36 0.54 -25.72 3.00
C LYS A 36 -0.67 -26.11 2.16
N PRO A 37 -0.50 -26.64 0.94
CA PRO A 37 0.76 -26.84 0.21
C PRO A 37 1.36 -25.52 -0.28
N ARG A 38 2.69 -25.37 -0.16
CA ARG A 38 3.41 -24.13 -0.51
C ARG A 38 4.03 -24.22 -1.89
N ASP A 39 3.73 -23.25 -2.75
CA ASP A 39 4.39 -23.04 -4.05
C ASP A 39 4.92 -21.61 -4.11
N PHE A 40 6.23 -21.45 -3.90
CA PHE A 40 6.88 -20.14 -3.89
C PHE A 40 6.79 -19.42 -5.24
N GLY A 41 6.76 -20.16 -6.35
CA GLY A 41 6.64 -19.55 -7.68
C GLY A 41 5.29 -18.86 -7.84
N LYS A 42 4.21 -19.52 -7.44
CA LYS A 42 2.85 -18.93 -7.46
C LYS A 42 2.70 -17.79 -6.47
N ALA A 43 3.25 -17.93 -5.26
CA ALA A 43 3.18 -16.88 -4.23
C ALA A 43 3.90 -15.60 -4.69
N LEU A 44 5.11 -15.73 -5.25
CA LEU A 44 5.88 -14.59 -5.75
C LEU A 44 5.20 -13.96 -6.97
N MET A 45 4.63 -14.77 -7.87
CA MET A 45 3.85 -14.29 -9.01
C MET A 45 2.64 -13.46 -8.54
N ALA A 46 1.85 -13.98 -7.61
CA ALA A 46 0.71 -13.25 -7.03
C ALA A 46 1.16 -11.94 -6.35
N LEU A 47 2.26 -11.96 -5.60
CA LEU A 47 2.83 -10.76 -4.98
C LEU A 47 3.25 -9.73 -6.03
N THR A 48 3.89 -10.16 -7.11
CA THR A 48 4.34 -9.28 -8.20
C THR A 48 3.15 -8.63 -8.90
N TYR A 49 2.08 -9.38 -9.15
CA TYR A 49 0.85 -8.82 -9.70
C TYR A 49 0.20 -7.80 -8.76
N LEU A 50 0.13 -8.10 -7.45
CA LEU A 50 -0.44 -7.20 -6.46
C LEU A 50 0.34 -5.89 -6.38
N VAL A 51 1.67 -5.97 -6.24
CA VAL A 51 2.54 -4.80 -6.16
C VAL A 51 2.50 -4.03 -7.47
N GLY A 52 2.59 -4.71 -8.61
CA GLY A 52 2.52 -4.09 -9.93
C GLY A 52 1.21 -3.35 -10.16
N PHE A 53 0.08 -3.91 -9.72
CA PHE A 53 -1.23 -3.27 -9.79
C PHE A 53 -1.32 -2.01 -8.91
N ILE A 54 -0.85 -2.09 -7.66
CA ILE A 54 -0.84 -0.93 -6.76
C ILE A 54 0.05 0.17 -7.35
N VAL A 55 1.26 -0.18 -7.79
CA VAL A 55 2.20 0.78 -8.38
C VAL A 55 1.62 1.39 -9.65
N SER A 56 0.99 0.61 -10.54
CA SER A 56 0.40 1.14 -11.77
C SER A 56 -0.77 2.07 -11.49
N MET A 57 -1.61 1.75 -10.50
CA MET A 57 -2.72 2.60 -10.09
C MET A 57 -2.21 3.95 -9.56
N TRP A 58 -1.24 3.94 -8.66
CA TRP A 58 -0.67 5.16 -8.08
C TRP A 58 0.12 5.97 -9.11
N THR A 59 0.95 5.31 -9.92
CA THR A 59 1.75 5.96 -10.96
C THR A 59 0.85 6.57 -12.04
N GLY A 60 -0.20 5.85 -12.45
CA GLY A 60 -1.18 6.34 -13.42
C GLY A 60 -1.91 7.58 -12.92
N LEU A 61 -2.39 7.56 -11.66
CA LEU A 61 -3.02 8.72 -11.04
C LEU A 61 -2.05 9.90 -10.92
N TYR A 62 -0.80 9.65 -10.52
CA TYR A 62 0.24 10.68 -10.43
C TYR A 62 0.52 11.34 -11.78
N ILE A 63 0.72 10.53 -12.84
CA ILE A 63 0.91 11.03 -14.21
C ILE A 63 -0.31 11.84 -14.66
N LEU A 64 -1.52 11.35 -14.39
CA LEU A 64 -2.75 12.07 -14.72
C LEU A 64 -2.80 13.44 -14.03
N THR A 65 -2.43 13.53 -12.75
CA THR A 65 -2.35 14.80 -12.03
C THR A 65 -1.34 15.76 -12.66
N LEU A 66 -0.16 15.27 -13.06
CA LEU A 66 0.83 16.09 -13.77
C LEU A 66 0.29 16.60 -15.11
N LEU A 67 -0.35 15.73 -15.89
CA LEU A 67 -0.95 16.09 -17.17
C LEU A 67 -2.04 17.15 -17.00
N ILE A 68 -2.90 17.00 -15.99
CA ILE A 68 -3.92 18.01 -15.64
C ILE A 68 -3.24 19.34 -15.31
N GLY A 69 -2.17 19.34 -14.51
CA GLY A 69 -1.44 20.58 -14.19
C GLY A 69 -0.77 21.24 -15.40
N ILE A 70 -0.41 20.47 -16.44
CA ILE A 70 0.14 21.00 -17.70
C ILE A 70 -0.96 21.55 -18.60
N VAL A 71 -2.09 20.84 -18.73
CA VAL A 71 -3.22 21.22 -19.60
C VAL A 71 -4.03 22.37 -19.02
N PHE A 72 -4.20 22.37 -17.69
CA PHE A 72 -4.84 23.42 -16.91
C PHE A 72 -3.80 24.04 -15.97
N PRO A 73 -2.85 24.81 -16.51
CA PRO A 73 -1.88 25.48 -15.68
C PRO A 73 -2.62 26.37 -14.68
N PRO A 74 -2.22 26.35 -13.39
CA PRO A 74 -2.86 27.18 -12.40
C PRO A 74 -2.78 28.62 -12.87
N ALA A 75 -3.93 29.28 -13.01
CA ALA A 75 -3.97 30.71 -13.26
C ALA A 75 -3.23 31.37 -12.09
N MET A 76 -2.07 31.97 -12.40
CA MET A 76 -1.34 32.80 -11.45
C MET A 76 -2.21 33.96 -10.98
#